data_AF-A0A842SZT8-F1
#
_entry.id   AF-A0A842SZT8-F1
#
_cell.length_a   1.000
_cell.length_b   1.000
_cell.length_c   1.000
_cell.angle_alpha   90.00
_cell.angle_beta   90.00
_cell.angle_gamma   90.00
#
_symmetry.space_group_name_H-M   'P 1'
#
loop_
_entity.id
_entity.type
_entity.pdbx_description
1 polymer ?
#
loop_
_entity_poly.entity_id
_entity_poly.type
_entity_poly.pdbx_seq_one_letter_code
_entity_poly.pdbx_strand_id
1 'polypeptide(L)'
;MWIPLWFEVLSLKVSELQVRQGNINIDEVEITEKTPVREFQKFGNSGKVCNVVVKDDSGSVQLTLWNEDVDKYDVGDKLKLTDCYVGEWQGEKQLTTGRNGTIEKL
;
A
#
# COMPACT_ATOMS: atom_id res chain seq x y z
N MET A 1 -30.46 -15.67 -21.80
CA MET A 1 -30.46 -14.57 -20.82
C MET A 1 -29.08 -14.57 -20.17
N TRP A 2 -28.22 -13.65 -20.60
CA TRP A 2 -26.83 -13.55 -20.14
C TRP A 2 -26.77 -12.60 -18.95
N ILE A 3 -26.29 -13.07 -17.81
CA ILE A 3 -25.92 -12.19 -16.70
C ILE A 3 -24.51 -11.70 -17.04
N PRO A 4 -24.27 -10.40 -17.24
CA PRO A 4 -22.91 -9.92 -17.31
C PRO A 4 -22.29 -10.16 -15.94
N LEU A 5 -21.18 -10.89 -15.89
CA LEU A 5 -20.32 -10.92 -14.72
C LEU A 5 -19.84 -9.49 -14.54
N TRP A 6 -20.53 -8.77 -13.66
CA TRP A 6 -20.04 -7.51 -13.14
C TRP A 6 -18.65 -7.80 -12.62
N PHE A 7 -17.70 -6.99 -13.07
CA PHE A 7 -16.32 -7.00 -12.65
C PHE A 7 -16.32 -6.59 -11.17
N GLU A 8 -16.67 -7.53 -10.29
CA GLU A 8 -16.42 -7.40 -8.87
C GLU A 8 -14.91 -7.37 -8.79
N VAL A 9 -14.37 -6.16 -8.65
CA VAL A 9 -12.96 -5.95 -8.37
C VAL A 9 -12.71 -6.75 -7.10
N LEU A 10 -12.09 -7.91 -7.25
CA LEU A 10 -11.78 -8.79 -6.12
C LEU A 10 -10.83 -8.01 -5.22
N SER A 11 -11.38 -7.44 -4.15
CA SER A 11 -10.55 -6.89 -3.08
C SER A 11 -9.87 -8.06 -2.41
N LEU A 12 -8.54 -8.02 -2.40
CA LEU A 12 -7.73 -9.04 -1.75
C LEU A 12 -7.56 -8.67 -0.28
N LYS A 13 -7.35 -9.70 0.53
CA LYS A 13 -6.95 -9.58 1.92
C LYS A 13 -5.42 -9.58 2.05
N VAL A 14 -4.90 -8.92 3.08
CA VAL A 14 -3.45 -8.85 3.35
C VAL A 14 -2.80 -10.23 3.46
N SER A 15 -3.50 -11.22 4.03
CA SER A 15 -2.99 -12.60 4.15
C SER A 15 -2.79 -13.31 2.80
N GLU A 16 -3.53 -12.89 1.77
CA GLU A 16 -3.54 -13.54 0.44
C GLU A 16 -2.47 -12.96 -0.50
N LEU A 17 -1.76 -11.91 -0.07
CA LEU A 17 -0.77 -11.20 -0.86
C LEU A 17 0.45 -12.09 -1.17
N GLN A 18 0.77 -12.20 -2.46
CA GLN A 18 1.96 -12.89 -2.94
C GLN A 18 3.05 -11.90 -3.39
N VAL A 19 4.30 -12.29 -3.21
CA VAL A 19 5.45 -11.51 -3.68
C VAL A 19 5.41 -11.39 -5.20
N ARG A 20 5.79 -10.22 -5.72
CA ARG A 20 5.78 -9.86 -7.14
C ARG A 20 4.40 -9.84 -7.79
N GLN A 21 3.34 -9.74 -6.99
CA GLN A 21 1.98 -9.57 -7.46
C GLN A 21 1.64 -8.09 -7.61
N GLY A 22 1.01 -7.72 -8.73
CA GLY A 22 0.50 -6.38 -8.99
C GLY A 22 -1.02 -6.35 -9.08
N ASN A 23 -1.57 -5.16 -9.33
CA ASN A 23 -3.00 -4.91 -9.48
C ASN A 23 -3.82 -5.34 -8.25
N ILE A 24 -3.27 -5.07 -7.07
CA ILE A 24 -3.87 -5.44 -5.79
C ILE A 24 -4.72 -4.28 -5.31
N ASN A 25 -5.98 -4.58 -4.99
CA ASN A 25 -6.91 -3.64 -4.40
C ASN A 25 -7.27 -4.15 -3.00
N ILE A 26 -7.18 -3.28 -2.01
CA ILE A 26 -7.55 -3.56 -0.62
C ILE A 26 -8.46 -2.44 -0.16
N ASP A 27 -9.69 -2.79 0.20
CA ASP A 27 -10.72 -1.79 0.51
C ASP A 27 -10.47 -1.02 1.82
N GLU A 28 -9.98 -1.69 2.86
CA GLU A 28 -9.76 -1.09 4.17
C GLU A 28 -8.53 -1.70 4.85
N VAL A 29 -7.58 -0.84 5.21
CA VAL A 29 -6.44 -1.15 6.09
C VAL A 29 -6.23 -0.01 7.08
N GLU A 30 -5.74 -0.31 8.28
CA GLU A 30 -5.41 0.70 9.30
C GLU A 30 -3.90 0.77 9.50
N ILE A 31 -3.34 1.99 9.58
CA ILE A 31 -1.93 2.17 9.93
C ILE A 31 -1.75 1.95 11.43
N THR A 32 -0.98 0.93 11.81
CA THR A 32 -0.67 0.65 13.23
C THR A 32 0.67 1.24 13.66
N GLU A 33 1.64 1.34 12.75
CA GLU A 33 2.99 1.82 13.07
C GLU A 33 3.55 2.66 11.91
N LYS A 34 4.39 3.64 12.23
CA LYS A 34 5.09 4.50 11.25
C LYS A 34 6.56 4.57 11.61
N THR A 35 7.40 4.14 10.68
CA THR A 35 8.86 4.23 10.81
C THR A 35 9.34 5.67 10.55
N PRO A 36 10.50 6.06 11.09
CA PRO A 36 11.04 7.39 10.86
C PRO A 36 11.26 7.68 9.38
N VAL A 37 10.89 8.90 8.97
CA VAL A 37 11.04 9.38 7.60
C VAL A 37 12.51 9.41 7.21
N ARG A 38 12.82 8.82 6.06
CA ARG A 38 14.14 8.86 5.44
C ARG A 38 14.09 9.81 4.26
N GLU A 39 15.01 10.75 4.23
CA GLU A 39 15.19 11.66 3.09
C GLU A 39 16.31 11.13 2.19
N PHE A 40 16.10 11.19 0.88
CA PHE A 40 17.11 10.80 -0.11
C PHE A 40 17.19 11.85 -1.21
N GLN A 41 18.35 11.95 -1.85
CA GLN A 41 18.53 12.84 -3.00
C GLN A 41 18.71 12.01 -4.27
N LYS A 42 17.89 12.27 -5.29
CA LYS A 42 17.96 11.56 -6.57
C LYS A 42 17.80 12.55 -7.73
N PHE A 43 18.76 12.56 -8.65
CA PHE A 43 18.80 13.48 -9.80
C PHE A 43 18.62 14.96 -9.42
N GLY A 44 19.20 15.38 -8.29
CA GLY A 44 19.11 16.75 -7.79
C GLY A 44 17.84 17.07 -7.00
N ASN A 45 16.84 16.19 -6.98
CA ASN A 45 15.62 16.36 -6.19
C ASN A 45 15.70 15.62 -4.86
N SER A 46 15.22 16.25 -3.78
CA SER A 46 14.99 15.59 -2.49
C SER A 46 13.67 14.81 -2.54
N GLY A 47 13.70 13.54 -2.15
CA GLY A 47 12.52 12.71 -1.94
C GLY A 47 12.45 12.25 -0.49
N LYS A 48 11.23 11.95 -0.04
CA LYS A 48 10.98 11.36 1.27
C LYS A 48 10.44 9.95 1.10
N VAL A 49 10.81 9.06 2.01
CA VAL A 49 10.24 7.71 2.07
C VAL A 49 10.10 7.29 3.54
N CYS A 50 8.99 6.67 3.88
CA CYS A 50 8.84 5.99 5.15
C CYS A 50 8.04 4.70 4.97
N ASN A 51 8.30 3.73 5.83
CA ASN A 51 7.49 2.51 5.88
C ASN A 51 6.46 2.65 6.99
N VAL A 52 5.23 2.23 6.72
CA VAL A 52 4.19 2.09 7.72
C VAL A 52 3.75 0.63 7.80
N VAL A 53 3.30 0.17 8.96
CA VAL A 53 2.65 -1.13 9.07
C VAL A 53 1.16 -0.89 8.94
N VAL A 54 0.55 -1.55 7.96
CA VAL A 54 -0.90 -1.54 7.75
C VAL A 54 -1.48 -2.90 8.10
N LYS A 55 -2.66 -2.88 8.71
CA LYS A 55 -3.34 -4.08 9.20
C LYS A 55 -4.78 -4.11 8.71
N ASP A 56 -5.24 -5.29 8.30
CA ASP A 56 -6.65 -5.60 8.11
C ASP A 56 -7.08 -6.73 9.06
N ASP A 57 -8.29 -7.25 8.87
CA ASP A 57 -8.84 -8.39 9.58
C ASP A 57 -8.09 -9.71 9.33
N SER A 58 -7.34 -9.82 8.24
CA SER A 58 -6.62 -11.02 7.83
C SER A 58 -5.16 -11.06 8.29
N GLY A 59 -4.52 -9.91 8.45
CA GLY A 59 -3.11 -9.82 8.80
C GLY A 59 -2.54 -8.41 8.73
N SER A 60 -1.21 -8.32 8.75
CA SER A 60 -0.47 -7.05 8.67
C SER A 60 0.65 -7.14 7.64
N VAL A 61 0.92 -6.02 6.97
CA VAL A 61 1.98 -5.89 5.96
C VAL A 61 2.60 -4.51 6.02
N GLN A 62 3.84 -4.37 5.60
CA GLN A 62 4.48 -3.07 5.45
C GLN A 62 4.01 -2.38 4.17
N LEU A 63 3.68 -1.10 4.24
CA LEU A 63 3.37 -0.23 3.12
C LEU A 63 4.42 0.89 3.04
N THR A 64 4.98 1.12 1.86
CA THR A 64 5.96 2.18 1.63
C THR A 64 5.26 3.43 1.15
N LEU A 65 5.36 4.52 1.91
CA LEU A 65 4.86 5.84 1.56
C LEU A 65 5.98 6.67 0.92
N TRP A 66 5.63 7.40 -0.14
CA TRP A 66 6.58 8.21 -0.91
C TRP A 66 6.17 9.68 -0.90
N ASN A 67 7.15 10.56 -0.75
CA ASN A 67 7.02 12.01 -0.88
C ASN A 67 5.84 12.57 -0.07
N GLU A 68 4.81 13.11 -0.74
CA GLU A 68 3.64 13.72 -0.11
C GLU A 68 2.83 12.73 0.75
N ASP A 69 2.80 11.45 0.37
CA ASP A 69 2.07 10.42 1.13
C ASP A 69 2.64 10.26 2.55
N VAL A 70 3.94 10.51 2.73
CA VAL A 70 4.63 10.45 4.03
C VAL A 70 4.06 11.47 5.02
N ASP A 71 3.74 12.66 4.52
CA ASP A 71 3.22 13.77 5.31
C ASP A 71 1.67 13.71 5.40
N LYS A 72 1.01 13.00 4.48
CA LYS A 72 -0.46 12.93 4.37
C LYS A 72 -1.11 11.89 5.30
N TYR A 73 -0.43 10.78 5.57
CA TYR A 73 -0.99 9.66 6.33
C TYR A 73 -0.23 9.42 7.63
N ASP A 74 -0.95 9.15 8.71
CA ASP A 74 -0.35 8.86 10.03
C ASP A 74 -0.98 7.65 10.73
N VAL A 75 -0.41 7.26 11.87
CA VAL A 75 -0.88 6.13 12.67
C VAL A 75 -2.32 6.35 13.11
N GLY A 76 -3.15 5.31 12.95
CA GLY A 76 -4.59 5.34 13.20
C GLY A 76 -5.44 5.69 11.97
N ASP A 77 -4.82 6.07 10.85
CA ASP A 77 -5.57 6.34 9.63
C ASP A 77 -6.01 5.05 8.94
N LYS A 78 -7.26 5.06 8.48
CA LYS A 78 -7.82 4.02 7.63
C LYS A 78 -7.64 4.40 6.18
N LEU A 79 -7.11 3.47 5.40
CA LEU A 79 -6.73 3.68 4.01
C LEU A 79 -7.39 2.63 3.11
N LYS A 80 -7.75 3.07 1.91
CA LYS A 80 -8.09 2.24 0.77
C LYS A 80 -6.91 2.25 -0.21
N LEU A 81 -6.47 1.06 -0.60
CA LEU A 81 -5.33 0.86 -1.49
C LEU A 81 -5.82 0.32 -2.83
N THR A 82 -5.47 0.99 -3.92
CA THR A 82 -5.89 0.61 -5.28
C THR A 82 -4.66 0.47 -6.19
N ASP A 83 -4.67 -0.53 -7.07
CA ASP A 83 -3.60 -0.84 -8.03
C ASP A 83 -2.19 -0.88 -7.41
N CYS A 84 -2.11 -1.52 -6.24
CA CYS A 84 -0.86 -1.66 -5.50
C CYS A 84 -0.03 -2.87 -5.97
N TYR A 85 1.26 -2.81 -5.66
CA TYR A 85 2.22 -3.86 -5.97
C TYR A 85 2.86 -4.39 -4.69
N VAL A 86 2.93 -5.72 -4.56
CA VAL A 86 3.66 -6.39 -3.48
C VAL A 86 5.07 -6.69 -3.97
N GLY A 87 6.00 -5.87 -3.51
CA GLY A 87 7.42 -6.13 -3.63
C GLY A 87 7.95 -7.01 -2.50
N GLU A 88 9.23 -7.35 -2.62
CA GLU A 88 10.01 -7.96 -1.57
C GLU A 88 11.26 -7.11 -1.37
N TRP A 89 11.49 -6.68 -0.13
CA TRP A 89 12.67 -5.93 0.25
C TRP A 89 13.36 -6.64 1.41
N GLN A 90 14.61 -7.04 1.21
CA GLN A 90 15.40 -7.76 2.23
C GLN A 90 14.73 -9.03 2.77
N GLY A 91 13.88 -9.70 1.98
CA GLY A 91 13.15 -10.89 2.40
C GLY A 91 11.78 -10.61 3.03
N GLU A 92 11.41 -9.35 3.25
CA GLU A 92 10.10 -8.96 3.78
C GLU A 92 9.16 -8.50 2.66
N LYS A 93 7.88 -8.88 2.77
CA LYS A 93 6.84 -8.41 1.85
C LYS A 93 6.54 -6.94 2.12
N GLN A 94 6.57 -6.13 1.06
CA GLN A 94 6.24 -4.70 1.15
C GLN A 94 5.25 -4.32 0.06
N LEU A 95 4.15 -3.70 0.45
CA LEU A 95 3.25 -3.00 -0.45
C LEU A 95 3.86 -1.66 -0.85
N THR A 96 3.74 -1.31 -2.11
CA THR A 96 4.03 0.02 -2.62
C THR A 96 2.94 0.41 -3.60
N THR A 97 2.62 1.70 -3.63
CA THR A 97 1.91 2.26 -4.77
C THR A 97 2.83 2.22 -5.98
N GLY A 98 2.40 1.52 -7.02
CA GLY A 98 3.06 1.54 -8.31
C GLY A 98 2.80 2.86 -9.03
N ARG A 99 3.15 2.94 -10.32
CA ARG A 99 2.93 4.14 -11.15
C ARG A 99 1.46 4.58 -11.22
N ASN A 100 0.54 3.64 -11.09
CA ASN A 100 -0.91 3.85 -11.16
C ASN A 100 -1.59 3.63 -9.79
N GLY A 101 -0.81 3.26 -8.77
CA GLY A 101 -1.34 2.94 -7.45
C GLY A 101 -1.82 4.19 -6.74
N THR A 102 -2.94 4.09 -6.03
CA THR A 102 -3.54 5.19 -5.29
C THR A 102 -3.81 4.77 -3.85
N ILE A 103 -3.50 5.68 -2.92
CA ILE A 103 -3.88 5.58 -1.50
C ILE A 103 -4.97 6.62 -1.27
N GLU A 104 -6.08 6.22 -0.69
CA GLU A 104 -7.17 7.10 -0.29
C GLU A 104 -7.46 6.91 1.19
N LYS A 105 -7.71 8.01 1.92
CA LYS A 105 -8.11 7.95 3.34
C LYS A 105 -9.62 7.79 3.44
N LEU A 106 -10.08 6.90 4.30
CA LEU A 106 -11.48 6.65 4.62
C LEU A 106 -11.98 7.54 5.77
#